data_AF-A0A8U0M1G4-F1
#
_entry.id   AF-A0A8U0M1G4-F1
#
_cell.length_a   1.000
_cell.length_b   1.000
_cell.length_c   1.000
_cell.angle_alpha   90.00
_cell.angle_beta   90.00
_cell.angle_gamma   90.00
#
_symmetry.space_group_name_H-M   'P 1'
#
loop_
_entity.id
_entity.type
_entity.pdbx_description
1 polymer ?
#
loop_
_entity_poly.entity_id
_entity_poly.type
_entity_poly.pdbx_seq_one_letter_code
_entity_poly.pdbx_strand_id
1 'polypeptide(L)'
;MKAITFTIDLKSFFLGVLTVSAVLLMANKPNTELAQQNQSGWPNQRYQAITGKDTRTIIIDTQTGRFLIERPALGLPAWAPMDFEELYRRR
;
A
#
# COMPACT_ATOMS: atom_id res chain seq x y z
N MET A 1 39.98 -40.57 13.87
CA MET A 1 39.37 -39.80 12.76
C MET A 1 40.42 -38.82 12.24
N LYS A 2 40.64 -38.73 10.93
CA LYS A 2 41.62 -37.78 10.36
C LYS A 2 40.93 -36.42 10.21
N ALA A 3 41.52 -35.38 10.81
CA ALA A 3 41.04 -34.02 10.63
C ALA A 3 41.39 -33.53 9.23
N ILE A 4 40.40 -32.99 8.51
CA ILE A 4 40.60 -32.35 7.21
C ILE A 4 40.63 -30.84 7.47
N THR A 5 41.76 -30.22 7.18
CA THR A 5 41.94 -28.77 7.34
C THR A 5 41.71 -28.09 6.01
N PHE A 6 40.75 -27.15 5.97
CA PHE A 6 40.52 -26.28 4.82
C PHE A 6 41.03 -24.88 5.13
N THR A 7 41.80 -24.32 4.21
CA THR A 7 42.27 -22.93 4.27
C THR A 7 41.58 -22.13 3.19
N ILE A 8 40.99 -20.99 3.57
CA ILE A 8 40.38 -20.03 2.66
C ILE A 8 41.13 -18.72 2.82
N ASP A 9 41.55 -18.15 1.69
CA ASP A 9 42.11 -16.80 1.67
C ASP A 9 41.01 -15.80 2.04
N LEU A 10 41.36 -14.80 2.85
CA LEU A 10 40.46 -13.77 3.33
C LEU A 10 39.78 -13.03 2.16
N LYS A 11 40.51 -12.82 1.06
CA LYS A 11 39.95 -12.22 -0.17
C LYS A 11 38.84 -13.08 -0.77
N SER A 12 39.04 -14.39 -0.81
CA SER A 12 38.06 -15.36 -1.32
C SER A 12 36.83 -15.45 -0.41
N PHE A 13 37.02 -15.31 0.91
CA PHE A 13 35.91 -15.21 1.85
C PHE A 13 35.04 -13.97 1.56
N PHE A 14 35.66 -12.79 1.44
CA PHE A 14 34.93 -11.56 1.13
C PHE A 14 34.26 -11.60 -0.25
N LEU A 15 34.91 -12.21 -1.25
CA LEU A 15 34.30 -12.43 -2.56
C LEU A 15 33.04 -13.30 -2.43
N GLY A 16 33.11 -14.40 -1.68
CA GLY A 16 31.96 -15.27 -1.41
C GLY A 16 30.79 -14.52 -0.75
N VAL A 17 31.08 -13.73 0.29
CA VAL A 17 30.06 -12.92 0.98
C VAL A 17 29.40 -11.91 0.04
N LEU A 18 30.19 -11.20 -0.78
CA LEU A 18 29.68 -10.23 -1.75
C LEU A 18 28.75 -10.91 -2.77
N THR A 19 29.18 -12.08 -3.27
CA THR A 19 28.43 -12.83 -4.29
C THR A 19 27.09 -13.31 -3.75
N VAL A 20 27.08 -13.89 -2.55
CA VAL A 20 25.84 -14.35 -1.89
C VAL A 20 24.91 -13.17 -1.60
N SER A 21 25.47 -12.05 -1.11
CA SER A 21 24.69 -10.83 -0.83
C SER A 21 24.03 -10.26 -2.10
N ALA A 22 24.76 -10.21 -3.22
CA ALA A 22 24.23 -9.74 -4.49
C ALA A 22 23.08 -10.63 -5.00
N VAL A 23 23.22 -11.95 -4.89
CA VAL A 23 22.16 -12.91 -5.26
C VAL A 23 20.92 -12.71 -4.40
N LEU A 24 21.07 -12.54 -3.09
CA LEU A 24 19.96 -12.27 -2.17
C LEU A 24 19.23 -10.96 -2.51
N LEU A 25 19.98 -9.90 -2.85
CA LEU A 25 19.40 -8.62 -3.27
C LEU A 25 18.63 -8.73 -4.59
N MET A 26 19.13 -9.52 -5.55
CA MET A 26 18.42 -9.77 -6.81
C MET A 26 17.21 -10.68 -6.63
N ALA A 27 17.31 -11.70 -5.77
CA ALA A 27 16.21 -12.60 -5.45
C ALA A 27 15.06 -11.87 -4.72
N ASN A 28 15.40 -10.89 -3.87
CA ASN A 28 14.43 -10.07 -3.16
C ASN A 28 14.07 -8.78 -3.90
N LYS A 29 14.22 -8.76 -5.24
CA LYS A 29 13.75 -7.62 -6.04
C LYS A 29 12.23 -7.51 -5.80
N PRO A 30 11.73 -6.42 -5.20
CA PRO A 30 10.29 -6.24 -5.09
C PRO A 30 9.75 -6.25 -6.52
N ASN A 31 8.79 -7.13 -6.79
CA ASN A 31 8.05 -7.10 -8.03
C ASN A 31 7.62 -5.66 -8.22
N THR A 32 8.17 -5.02 -9.26
CA THR A 32 7.70 -3.70 -9.70
C THR A 32 6.38 -3.92 -10.42
N GLU A 33 5.44 -4.58 -9.74
CA GLU A 33 4.04 -4.36 -9.99
C GLU A 33 3.83 -2.92 -9.56
N LEU A 34 3.95 -2.03 -10.56
CA LEU A 34 3.42 -0.69 -10.51
C LEU A 34 2.09 -0.78 -9.79
N ALA A 35 2.09 -0.31 -8.53
CA ALA A 35 0.93 0.01 -7.72
C ALA A 35 -0.39 -0.30 -8.44
N GLN A 36 -0.83 -1.56 -8.39
CA GLN A 36 -2.23 -1.94 -8.65
C GLN A 36 -3.13 -1.41 -7.52
N GLN A 37 -2.78 -0.24 -6.97
CA GLN A 37 -3.33 0.37 -5.77
C GLN A 37 -4.68 1.06 -6.05
N ASN A 38 -5.30 0.80 -7.20
CA ASN A 38 -6.50 1.47 -7.66
C ASN A 38 -7.49 0.58 -8.41
N GLN A 39 -7.48 -0.74 -8.16
CA GLN A 39 -8.57 -1.60 -8.63
C GLN A 39 -9.63 -1.77 -7.53
N SER A 40 -10.81 -1.22 -7.79
CA SER A 40 -12.02 -1.41 -6.97
C SER A 40 -12.30 -2.91 -6.78
N GLY A 41 -12.38 -3.38 -5.53
CA GLY A 41 -12.75 -4.77 -5.23
C GLY A 41 -11.62 -5.66 -4.67
N TRP A 42 -10.51 -5.09 -4.22
CA TRP A 42 -9.48 -5.86 -3.53
C TRP A 42 -9.95 -6.38 -2.16
N PRO A 43 -9.51 -7.59 -1.74
CA PRO A 43 -9.98 -8.25 -0.52
C PRO A 43 -9.65 -7.49 0.78
N ASN A 44 -8.72 -6.54 0.74
CA ASN A 44 -8.27 -5.74 1.89
C ASN A 44 -8.60 -4.25 1.77
N GLN A 45 -9.56 -3.86 0.93
CA GLN A 45 -9.96 -2.45 0.84
C GLN A 45 -10.62 -2.01 2.15
N ARG A 46 -10.06 -0.97 2.77
CA ARG A 46 -10.49 -0.46 4.08
C ARG A 46 -11.31 0.80 3.90
N TYR A 47 -12.52 0.78 4.43
CA TYR A 47 -13.42 1.93 4.44
C TYR A 47 -13.63 2.41 5.87
N GLN A 48 -13.74 3.72 6.05
CA GLN A 48 -14.11 4.35 7.31
C GLN A 48 -15.46 5.04 7.15
N ALA A 49 -16.42 4.69 8.00
CA ALA A 49 -17.71 5.37 8.05
C ALA A 49 -17.72 6.37 9.21
N ILE A 50 -18.14 7.60 8.93
CA ILE A 50 -18.32 8.66 9.92
C ILE A 50 -19.79 9.09 9.88
N THR A 51 -20.47 9.01 11.01
CA THR A 51 -21.86 9.45 11.16
C THR A 51 -21.91 10.74 11.96
N GLY A 52 -22.45 11.81 11.35
CA GLY A 52 -22.73 13.06 12.05
C GLY A 52 -24.06 13.01 12.79
N LYS A 53 -24.17 13.76 13.90
CA LYS A 53 -25.39 13.86 14.73
C LYS A 53 -26.62 14.34 13.93
N ASP A 54 -26.38 15.14 12.89
CA ASP A 54 -27.41 15.80 12.10
C ASP A 54 -27.39 15.35 10.63
N THR A 55 -27.64 14.05 10.38
CA THR A 55 -28.17 13.51 9.09
C THR A 55 -27.22 13.17 7.95
N ARG A 56 -25.90 13.04 8.15
CA ARG A 56 -25.02 12.59 7.05
C ARG A 56 -24.04 11.52 7.49
N THR A 57 -24.16 10.35 6.84
CA THR A 57 -23.13 9.32 6.85
C THR A 57 -22.16 9.60 5.71
N ILE A 58 -20.87 9.64 6.02
CA ILE A 58 -19.79 9.77 5.05
C ILE A 58 -18.99 8.47 5.08
N ILE A 59 -18.83 7.83 3.92
CA ILE A 59 -17.99 6.64 3.77
C ILE A 59 -16.71 7.06 3.06
N ILE A 60 -15.55 6.85 3.66
CA ILE A 60 -14.24 7.24 3.14
C ILE A 60 -13.49 5.98 2.75
N ASP A 61 -13.00 5.92 1.51
CA ASP A 61 -12.00 4.95 1.09
C ASP A 61 -10.64 5.41 1.64
N THR A 62 -10.12 4.68 2.63
CA THR A 62 -8.87 5.07 3.33
C THR A 62 -7.63 4.93 2.44
N GLN A 63 -7.74 4.23 1.31
CA GLN A 63 -6.63 4.05 0.39
C GLN A 63 -6.59 5.16 -0.66
N THR A 64 -7.75 5.58 -1.16
CA THR A 64 -7.83 6.58 -2.24
C THR A 64 -8.19 7.98 -1.76
N GLY A 65 -8.62 8.13 -0.50
CA GLY A 65 -9.12 9.40 0.05
C GLY A 65 -10.48 9.83 -0.52
N ARG A 66 -11.04 9.08 -1.48
CA ARG A 66 -12.37 9.34 -2.05
C ARG A 66 -13.43 9.05 -1.00
N PHE A 67 -14.52 9.80 -1.06
CA PHE A 67 -15.61 9.62 -0.11
C PHE A 67 -16.99 9.66 -0.78
N LEU A 68 -17.90 8.94 -0.14
CA LEU A 68 -19.29 8.76 -0.51
C LEU A 68 -20.12 9.60 0.46
N ILE A 69 -20.95 10.50 -0.08
CA ILE A 69 -21.86 11.32 0.72
C ILE A 69 -23.29 10.99 0.32
N GLU A 70 -24.11 10.71 1.32
CA GLU A 70 -25.55 10.68 1.15
C GLU A 70 -26.06 12.10 0.86
N ARG A 71 -26.65 12.30 -0.32
CA ARG A 71 -27.22 13.59 -0.75
C ARG A 71 -28.75 13.46 -0.78
N PRO A 72 -29.47 13.88 0.28
CA PRO A 72 -30.92 13.68 0.38
C PRO A 72 -31.73 14.24 -0.79
N ALA A 73 -31.21 15.29 -1.46
CA ALA A 73 -31.89 15.95 -2.57
C ALA A 73 -31.61 15.35 -3.97
N LEU A 74 -30.61 14.46 -4.11
CA LEU A 74 -30.11 13.98 -5.42
C LEU A 74 -30.22 12.45 -5.59
N GLY A 75 -30.83 11.73 -4.64
CA GLY A 75 -31.05 10.29 -4.73
C GLY A 75 -29.92 9.44 -4.13
N LEU A 76 -29.55 8.36 -4.81
CA LEU A 76 -28.63 7.34 -4.31
C LEU A 76 -27.27 7.93 -3.90
N PRO A 77 -26.61 7.35 -2.89
CA PRO A 77 -25.26 7.74 -2.51
C PRO A 77 -24.32 7.61 -3.71
N ALA A 78 -23.60 8.69 -4.03
CA ALA A 78 -22.62 8.71 -5.10
C ALA A 78 -21.25 9.14 -4.56
N TRP A 79 -20.20 8.58 -5.15
CA TRP A 79 -18.83 9.02 -4.91
C TRP A 79 -18.71 10.51 -5.25
N ALA A 80 -18.19 11.30 -4.32
CA ALA A 80 -17.95 12.71 -4.56
C ALA A 80 -16.80 12.84 -5.59
N PRO A 81 -16.99 13.59 -6.69
CA PRO A 81 -15.96 13.81 -7.69
C PRO A 81 -14.92 14.86 -7.25
N MET A 82 -14.98 15.34 -6.01
CA MET A 82 -14.24 16.50 -5.52
C MET A 82 -13.50 16.17 -4.22
N ASP A 83 -12.41 16.90 -3.98
CA ASP A 83 -11.59 16.73 -2.79
C ASP A 83 -12.32 17.24 -1.53
N PHE A 84 -12.00 16.66 -0.37
CA PHE A 84 -12.67 16.94 0.90
C PHE A 84 -12.49 18.42 1.30
N GLU A 85 -11.30 18.94 1.05
CA GLU A 85 -10.92 20.33 1.35
C GLU A 85 -11.69 21.33 0.48
N GLU A 86 -11.96 20.98 -0.77
CA GLU A 86 -12.75 21.82 -1.68
C GLU A 86 -14.22 21.89 -1.22
N LEU A 87 -14.73 20.79 -0.65
CA LEU A 87 -16.09 20.71 -0.13
C LEU A 87 -16.30 21.62 1.08
N TYR A 88 -15.30 21.75 1.96
CA TYR A 88 -15.34 22.67 3.10
C TYR A 88 -15.14 24.14 2.71
N ARG A 89 -14.33 24.43 1.69
CA ARG A 89 -14.10 25.81 1.22
C ARG A 89 -15.33 26.47 0.58
N ARG A 90 -16.28 25.68 0.08
CA ARG A 90 -17.52 26.18 -0.55
C ARG A 90 -18.68 26.39 0.43
N ARG A 91 -18.46 26.17 1.72
CA ARG A 91 -19.47 26.29 2.78
C ARG A 91 -19.22 27.53 3.62
#